data_AF-A0A4U0UTY0-F1
#
_entry.id   AF-A0A4U0UTY0-F1
#
_cell.length_a   1.000
_cell.length_b   1.000
_cell.length_c   1.000
_cell.angle_alpha   90.00
_cell.angle_beta   90.00
_cell.angle_gamma   90.00
#
_symmetry.space_group_name_H-M   'P 1'
#
loop_
_entity.id
_entity.type
_entity.pdbx_description
1 polymer ?
#
loop_
_entity_poly.entity_id
_entity_poly.type
_entity_poly.pdbx_seq_one_letter_code
_entity_poly.pdbx_strand_id
1 'polypeptide(L)'
;MAWQSDVSSSVIKAPLDANIATITSFWPALKSALEAGGRGLPVLKRPPFQTAPPTEDLIRERTNLLTLEEATRVRDLHAAFIQNLLVYPRKTFQGRGIVMLAGGHYSEYAVIALGVLRESGSTLPVEVWRRDEREEKHAWCEEIKHGGMACRRLSDYMDTDLLAIADGKEMKVFTMLFSSFEEVIFIDADNMALQTPELLFESEAYKSTGVLLWNDYWPYDSVDWLDYIVSISGNASQALWNQTTYESGQIVWNKRRHWDALLLATYYNYHGPDLYYTLLNFGYAGWGDKDTFPLALRALNKPFSTVQAQPRDVWVSGQVGVRRAGMLQMGPGSGDGKPATAFFLHATTIKWSHRDFVCDGCLPIWHTEALNGAFRSRWEDADAELHGQLRSNIRILDADMLQYMPTIDANSFINPGNDSRA
;
A
#
# COMPACT_ATOMS: atom_id res chain seq x y z
N MET A 1 14.38 10.75 39.23
CA MET A 1 13.97 9.34 39.17
C MET A 1 13.81 8.99 37.70
N ALA A 2 14.70 8.14 37.20
CA ALA A 2 14.73 7.71 35.82
C ALA A 2 13.52 6.83 35.54
N TRP A 3 12.79 7.12 34.46
CA TRP A 3 11.82 6.19 33.89
C TRP A 3 12.60 5.07 33.20
N GLN A 4 13.01 4.06 33.97
CA GLN A 4 13.30 2.73 33.43
C GLN A 4 11.97 2.02 33.31
N SER A 5 11.35 2.13 32.13
CA SER A 5 10.27 1.22 31.74
C SER A 5 10.92 -0.05 31.20
N ASP A 6 10.96 -1.10 32.02
CA ASP A 6 11.06 -2.49 31.57
C ASP A 6 9.77 -2.84 30.81
N VAL A 7 9.62 -2.29 29.60
CA VAL A 7 8.74 -2.86 28.59
C VAL A 7 9.59 -3.94 27.94
N SER A 8 9.22 -5.20 28.15
CA SER A 8 9.66 -6.32 27.31
C SER A 8 9.19 -6.04 25.87
N SER A 9 9.89 -5.16 25.17
CA SER A 9 9.56 -4.74 23.83
C SER A 9 9.73 -5.94 22.91
N SER A 10 8.69 -6.28 22.16
CA SER A 10 8.82 -7.10 20.96
C SER A 10 9.82 -6.39 20.04
N VAL A 11 11.07 -6.85 20.05
CA VAL A 11 12.11 -6.21 19.24
C VAL A 11 11.86 -6.66 17.80
N ILE A 12 11.19 -5.82 17.02
CA ILE A 12 11.21 -5.89 15.56
C ILE A 12 12.68 -6.11 15.16
N LYS A 13 12.94 -7.20 14.44
CA LYS A 13 14.31 -7.56 14.07
C LYS A 13 14.84 -6.55 13.05
N ALA A 14 16.08 -6.11 13.21
CA ALA A 14 16.71 -5.35 12.14
C ALA A 14 16.77 -6.22 10.87
N PRO A 15 16.39 -5.67 9.70
CA PRO A 15 16.66 -6.36 8.44
C PRO A 15 18.17 -6.55 8.27
N LEU A 16 18.54 -7.58 7.51
CA LEU A 16 19.94 -7.80 7.18
C LEU A 16 20.47 -6.62 6.36
N ASP A 17 21.74 -6.27 6.59
CA ASP A 17 22.40 -5.22 5.83
C ASP A 17 22.37 -5.57 4.34
N ALA A 18 21.71 -4.70 3.59
CA ALA A 18 21.51 -4.88 2.17
C ALA A 18 22.75 -4.44 1.40
N ASN A 19 23.35 -5.35 0.63
CA ASN A 19 24.34 -4.95 -0.37
C ASN A 19 23.61 -4.29 -1.55
N ILE A 20 23.57 -2.95 -1.55
CA ILE A 20 22.85 -2.15 -2.55
C ILE A 20 23.29 -2.52 -3.96
N ALA A 21 24.59 -2.68 -4.23
CA ALA A 21 25.10 -3.04 -5.55
C ALA A 21 24.61 -4.41 -6.04
N THR A 22 24.41 -5.36 -5.12
CA THR A 22 23.84 -6.68 -5.45
C THR A 22 22.33 -6.59 -5.68
N ILE A 23 21.62 -5.78 -4.88
CA ILE A 23 20.19 -5.56 -5.05
C ILE A 23 19.89 -4.84 -6.36
N THR A 24 20.70 -3.86 -6.76
CA THR A 24 20.46 -3.07 -7.97
C THR A 24 21.10 -3.65 -9.22
N SER A 25 21.69 -4.85 -9.16
CA SER A 25 22.45 -5.42 -10.27
C SER A 25 21.60 -5.62 -11.55
N PHE A 26 20.30 -5.86 -11.40
CA PHE A 26 19.36 -5.99 -12.53
C PHE A 26 18.80 -4.65 -13.02
N TRP A 27 18.94 -3.57 -12.24
CA TRP A 27 18.28 -2.30 -12.50
C TRP A 27 18.69 -1.65 -13.83
N PRO A 28 19.98 -1.60 -14.23
CA PRO A 28 20.35 -1.01 -15.52
C PRO A 28 19.67 -1.69 -16.72
N ALA A 29 19.58 -3.02 -16.68
CA ALA A 29 18.91 -3.79 -17.72
C ALA A 29 17.39 -3.57 -17.71
N LEU A 30 16.78 -3.55 -16.52
CA LEU A 30 15.35 -3.31 -16.36
C LEU A 30 14.98 -1.91 -16.84
N LYS A 31 15.71 -0.89 -16.39
CA LYS A 31 15.52 0.50 -16.79
C LYS A 31 15.59 0.65 -18.32
N SER A 32 16.59 0.05 -18.96
CA SER A 32 16.69 0.07 -20.43
C SER A 32 15.49 -0.58 -21.10
N ALA A 33 14.94 -1.67 -20.54
CA ALA A 33 13.75 -2.32 -21.07
C ALA A 33 12.48 -1.48 -20.85
N LEU A 34 12.35 -0.83 -19.69
CA LEU A 34 11.26 0.09 -19.37
C LEU A 34 11.25 1.28 -20.34
N GLU A 35 12.40 1.93 -20.55
CA GLU A 35 12.56 3.04 -21.48
C GLU A 35 12.27 2.63 -22.92
N ALA A 36 12.76 1.46 -23.36
CA ALA A 36 12.49 0.94 -24.69
C ALA A 36 10.99 0.64 -24.91
N GLY A 37 10.34 0.04 -23.91
CA GLY A 37 8.90 -0.22 -23.91
C GLY A 37 8.03 1.03 -23.84
N GLY A 38 8.61 2.18 -23.45
CA GLY A 38 7.94 3.48 -23.43
C GLY A 38 7.99 4.27 -24.74
N ARG A 39 8.84 3.88 -25.69
CA ARG A 39 9.11 4.71 -26.88
C ARG A 39 7.91 4.79 -27.82
N GLY A 40 7.30 5.98 -27.86
CA GLY A 40 6.14 6.25 -28.70
C GLY A 40 4.85 5.67 -28.12
N LEU A 41 4.77 5.47 -26.80
CA LEU A 41 3.48 5.29 -26.14
C LEU A 41 2.67 6.59 -26.24
N PRO A 42 1.34 6.48 -26.41
CA PRO A 42 0.44 7.63 -26.31
C PRO A 42 0.44 8.18 -24.88
N VAL A 43 0.14 9.47 -24.74
CA VAL A 43 0.02 10.15 -23.45
C VAL A 43 -1.44 10.48 -23.19
N LEU A 44 -2.01 9.86 -22.18
CA LEU A 44 -3.35 10.13 -21.67
C LEU A 44 -3.27 11.12 -20.52
N LYS A 45 -3.81 12.32 -20.72
CA LYS A 45 -3.89 13.32 -19.66
C LYS A 45 -4.70 12.77 -18.49
N ARG A 46 -4.20 12.97 -17.27
CA ARG A 46 -4.96 12.69 -16.05
C ARG A 46 -6.28 13.46 -16.07
N PRO A 47 -7.43 12.77 -16.05
CA PRO A 47 -8.71 13.45 -16.02
C PRO A 47 -8.96 14.07 -14.64
N PRO A 48 -9.88 15.05 -14.53
CA PRO A 48 -10.25 15.64 -13.25
C PRO A 48 -10.71 14.58 -12.24
N PHE A 49 -10.38 14.77 -10.97
CA PHE A 49 -10.75 13.84 -9.91
C PHE A 49 -12.27 13.63 -9.83
N GLN A 50 -12.70 12.37 -9.80
CA GLN A 50 -14.11 11.99 -9.69
C GLN A 50 -14.38 11.30 -8.35
N THR A 51 -15.32 11.84 -7.56
CA THR A 51 -15.70 11.33 -6.22
C THR A 51 -16.80 10.28 -6.24
N ALA A 52 -17.61 10.24 -7.30
CA ALA A 52 -18.73 9.32 -7.46
C ALA A 52 -18.46 8.32 -8.58
N PRO A 53 -18.95 7.06 -8.48
CA PRO A 53 -18.84 6.09 -9.56
C PRO A 53 -19.32 6.72 -10.87
N PRO A 54 -18.70 6.40 -12.02
CA PRO A 54 -19.11 6.97 -13.28
C PRO A 54 -20.59 6.68 -13.56
N THR A 55 -21.31 7.68 -14.05
CA THR A 55 -22.63 7.46 -14.65
C THR A 55 -22.47 6.62 -15.92
N GLU A 56 -23.54 5.98 -16.40
CA GLU A 56 -23.50 5.18 -17.63
C GLU A 56 -22.99 6.00 -18.84
N ASP A 57 -23.30 7.30 -18.88
CA ASP A 57 -22.81 8.23 -19.91
C ASP A 57 -21.30 8.50 -19.80
N LEU A 58 -20.77 8.64 -18.58
CA LEU A 58 -19.33 8.76 -18.32
C LEU A 58 -18.58 7.47 -18.70
N ILE A 59 -19.21 6.30 -18.54
CA ILE A 59 -18.63 5.01 -19.00
C ILE A 59 -18.51 4.99 -20.53
N ARG A 60 -19.44 5.61 -21.27
CA ARG A 60 -19.38 5.68 -22.75
C ARG A 60 -18.33 6.67 -23.27
N GLU A 61 -18.09 7.78 -22.58
CA GLU A 61 -16.99 8.71 -22.93
C GLU A 61 -15.60 8.09 -22.73
N ARG A 62 -15.50 7.04 -21.90
CA ARG A 62 -14.26 6.32 -21.56
C ARG A 62 -13.81 5.29 -22.61
N THR A 63 -14.56 5.03 -23.69
CA THR A 63 -14.24 3.95 -24.65
C THR A 63 -13.47 4.42 -25.89
N ASN A 64 -12.96 5.65 -25.91
CA ASN A 64 -12.21 6.24 -27.03
C ASN A 64 -10.89 6.88 -26.55
N LEU A 65 -10.26 6.34 -25.51
CA LEU A 65 -9.01 6.91 -24.98
C LEU A 65 -7.87 6.69 -25.96
N LEU A 66 -7.91 5.56 -26.68
CA LEU A 66 -6.94 5.23 -27.72
C LEU A 66 -7.62 4.93 -29.04
N THR A 67 -6.97 5.31 -30.12
CA THR A 67 -7.25 4.75 -31.46
C THR A 67 -6.79 3.29 -31.54
N LEU A 68 -7.31 2.54 -32.52
CA LEU A 68 -6.84 1.16 -32.77
C LEU A 68 -5.32 1.11 -33.05
N GLU A 69 -4.77 2.11 -33.73
CA GLU A 69 -3.32 2.19 -34.01
C GLU A 69 -2.53 2.35 -32.71
N GLU A 70 -2.94 3.27 -31.83
CA GLU A 70 -2.32 3.48 -30.52
C GLU A 70 -2.47 2.24 -29.63
N ALA A 71 -3.66 1.65 -29.56
CA ALA A 71 -3.89 0.43 -28.79
C ALA A 71 -3.02 -0.75 -29.29
N THR A 72 -2.89 -0.91 -30.61
CA THR A 72 -2.01 -1.91 -31.23
C THR A 72 -0.56 -1.64 -30.86
N ARG A 73 -0.13 -0.39 -30.90
CA ARG A 73 1.22 0.02 -30.51
C ARG A 73 1.52 -0.29 -29.04
N VAL A 74 0.59 0.04 -28.14
CA VAL A 74 0.71 -0.26 -26.71
C VAL A 74 0.78 -1.76 -26.48
N ARG A 75 -0.09 -2.54 -27.12
CA ARG A 75 -0.09 -4.02 -27.06
C ARG A 75 1.24 -4.61 -27.51
N ASP A 76 1.77 -4.16 -28.65
CA ASP A 76 3.00 -4.72 -29.22
C ASP A 76 4.23 -4.40 -28.36
N LEU A 77 4.29 -3.19 -27.79
CA LEU A 77 5.35 -2.81 -26.83
C LEU A 77 5.23 -3.59 -25.52
N HIS A 78 4.02 -3.76 -25.01
CA HIS A 78 3.72 -4.58 -23.83
C HIS A 78 4.13 -6.04 -24.04
N ALA A 79 3.76 -6.65 -25.17
CA ALA A 79 4.14 -8.02 -25.53
C ALA A 79 5.66 -8.15 -25.68
N ALA A 80 6.33 -7.17 -26.30
CA ALA A 80 7.78 -7.15 -26.41
C ALA A 80 8.47 -7.05 -25.04
N PHE A 81 7.92 -6.29 -24.09
CA PHE A 81 8.43 -6.23 -22.72
C PHE A 81 8.29 -7.58 -22.01
N ILE A 82 7.12 -8.24 -22.12
CA ILE A 82 6.89 -9.57 -21.55
C ILE A 82 7.87 -10.62 -22.09
N GLN A 83 8.16 -10.59 -23.40
CA GLN A 83 9.10 -11.53 -24.02
C GLN A 83 10.55 -11.37 -23.51
N ASN A 84 10.89 -10.22 -22.93
CA ASN A 84 12.25 -9.88 -22.51
C ASN A 84 12.38 -9.67 -20.99
N LEU A 85 11.47 -10.27 -20.19
CA LEU A 85 11.52 -10.16 -18.73
C LEU A 85 12.81 -10.76 -18.16
N LEU A 86 13.42 -10.02 -17.24
CA LEU A 86 14.65 -10.43 -16.57
C LEU A 86 14.40 -11.62 -15.63
N VAL A 87 15.38 -12.51 -15.54
CA VAL A 87 15.32 -13.66 -14.62
C VAL A 87 15.53 -13.20 -13.17
N TYR A 88 14.84 -13.85 -12.24
CA TYR A 88 15.00 -13.61 -10.81
C TYR A 88 16.48 -13.74 -10.38
N PRO A 89 17.08 -12.69 -9.78
CA PRO A 89 18.48 -12.70 -9.38
C PRO A 89 18.66 -13.56 -8.11
N ARG A 90 18.99 -14.84 -8.31
CA ARG A 90 19.16 -15.80 -7.21
C ARG A 90 20.24 -15.29 -6.23
N LYS A 91 19.98 -15.46 -4.94
CA LYS A 91 20.83 -15.03 -3.80
C LYS A 91 20.84 -13.53 -3.51
N THR A 92 20.10 -12.71 -4.27
CA THR A 92 20.00 -11.27 -4.00
C THR A 92 19.03 -10.95 -2.86
N PHE A 93 17.90 -11.66 -2.80
CA PHE A 93 16.86 -11.44 -1.81
C PHE A 93 16.73 -12.64 -0.89
N GLN A 94 16.35 -12.41 0.37
CA GLN A 94 16.23 -13.48 1.35
C GLN A 94 15.25 -13.14 2.47
N GLY A 95 14.62 -14.18 3.02
CA GLY A 95 13.73 -14.05 4.17
C GLY A 95 12.41 -13.33 3.88
N ARG A 96 11.67 -13.13 4.96
CA ARG A 96 10.38 -12.45 5.02
C ARG A 96 10.54 -11.10 5.71
N GLY A 97 9.83 -10.08 5.25
CA GLY A 97 9.84 -8.78 5.92
C GLY A 97 8.77 -7.83 5.43
N ILE A 98 8.65 -6.72 6.14
CA ILE A 98 7.68 -5.67 5.89
C ILE A 98 8.36 -4.50 5.18
N VAL A 99 7.71 -3.99 4.15
CA VAL A 99 8.15 -2.82 3.39
C VAL A 99 7.09 -1.73 3.55
N MET A 100 7.51 -0.54 3.95
CA MET A 100 6.64 0.61 4.08
C MET A 100 7.23 1.79 3.32
N LEU A 101 6.44 2.42 2.43
CA LEU A 101 6.81 3.69 1.82
C LEU A 101 6.20 4.82 2.66
N ALA A 102 7.04 5.74 3.10
CA ALA A 102 6.69 6.89 3.94
C ALA A 102 7.68 8.04 3.66
N GLY A 103 7.69 9.08 4.50
CA GLY A 103 8.48 10.29 4.28
C GLY A 103 7.60 11.52 4.02
N GLY A 104 8.18 12.71 4.19
CA GLY A 104 7.42 13.95 4.07
C GLY A 104 6.31 14.01 5.13
N HIS A 105 5.07 14.28 4.71
CA HIS A 105 3.91 14.27 5.63
C HIS A 105 3.46 12.84 5.99
N TYR A 106 3.82 11.81 5.21
CA TYR A 106 3.46 10.42 5.52
C TYR A 106 4.25 9.83 6.69
N SER A 107 5.35 10.49 7.10
CA SER A 107 6.16 10.09 8.26
C SER A 107 5.33 10.01 9.55
N GLU A 108 4.34 10.91 9.74
CA GLU A 108 3.48 10.88 10.92
C GLU A 108 2.59 9.65 10.98
N TYR A 109 2.02 9.27 9.84
CA TYR A 109 1.17 8.08 9.73
C TYR A 109 1.99 6.82 10.00
N ALA A 110 3.20 6.77 9.43
CA ALA A 110 4.13 5.66 9.63
C ALA A 110 4.47 5.46 11.12
N VAL A 111 4.64 6.53 11.91
CA VAL A 111 4.91 6.40 13.36
C VAL A 111 3.79 5.63 14.07
N ILE A 112 2.52 5.94 13.75
CA ILE A 112 1.36 5.26 14.34
C ILE A 112 1.30 3.81 13.85
N ALA A 113 1.38 3.60 12.54
CA ALA A 113 1.31 2.27 11.94
C ALA A 113 2.42 1.35 12.46
N LEU A 114 3.64 1.85 12.62
CA LEU A 114 4.76 1.11 13.19
C LEU A 114 4.60 0.88 14.71
N GLY A 115 3.98 1.82 15.42
CA GLY A 115 3.59 1.63 16.82
C GLY A 115 2.61 0.46 16.99
N VAL A 116 1.51 0.48 16.24
CA VAL A 116 0.51 -0.60 16.24
C VAL A 116 1.14 -1.92 15.79
N LEU A 117 2.03 -1.90 14.80
CA LEU A 117 2.77 -3.08 14.35
C LEU A 117 3.60 -3.71 15.48
N ARG A 118 4.26 -2.92 16.34
CA ARG A 118 4.99 -3.44 17.50
C ARG A 118 4.07 -4.08 18.52
N GLU A 119 2.97 -3.39 18.84
CA GLU A 119 1.95 -3.88 19.78
C GLU A 119 1.25 -5.16 19.27
N SER A 120 1.19 -5.38 17.96
CA SER A 120 0.70 -6.64 17.37
C SER A 120 1.58 -7.86 17.67
N GLY A 121 2.76 -7.67 18.28
CA GLY A 121 3.71 -8.74 18.57
C GLY A 121 4.57 -9.18 17.39
N SER A 122 4.56 -8.42 16.28
CA SER A 122 5.37 -8.71 15.09
C SER A 122 6.87 -8.72 15.40
N THR A 123 7.56 -9.71 14.83
CA THR A 123 9.03 -9.85 14.89
C THR A 123 9.68 -9.75 13.51
N LEU A 124 8.87 -9.57 12.46
CA LEU A 124 9.35 -9.44 11.08
C LEU A 124 10.26 -8.22 10.95
N PRO A 125 11.36 -8.33 10.19
CA PRO A 125 12.18 -7.18 9.89
C PRO A 125 11.43 -6.17 9.02
N VAL A 126 11.62 -4.89 9.31
CA VAL A 126 10.92 -3.78 8.64
C VAL A 126 11.92 -2.87 7.94
N GLU A 127 11.63 -2.58 6.67
CA GLU A 127 12.29 -1.54 5.89
C GLU A 127 11.30 -0.40 5.61
N VAL A 128 11.58 0.76 6.20
CA VAL A 128 10.86 2.00 5.95
C VAL A 128 11.63 2.77 4.87
N TRP A 129 10.98 3.04 3.76
CA TRP A 129 11.55 3.70 2.59
C TRP A 129 11.02 5.12 2.49
N ARG A 130 11.90 6.04 2.12
CA ARG A 130 11.58 7.41 1.68
C ARG A 130 12.15 7.65 0.29
N ARG A 131 11.65 8.64 -0.44
CA ARG A 131 12.17 8.99 -1.77
C ARG A 131 13.65 9.35 -1.69
N ASP A 132 13.97 10.35 -0.88
CA ASP A 132 15.29 10.96 -0.75
C ASP A 132 15.40 11.77 0.56
N GLU A 133 16.51 12.51 0.73
CA GLU A 133 16.76 13.34 1.91
C GLU A 133 15.77 14.49 2.12
N ARG A 134 15.05 14.95 1.09
CA ARG A 134 14.07 16.04 1.17
C ARG A 134 12.83 15.64 1.98
N GLU A 135 12.57 14.34 2.06
CA GLU A 135 11.46 13.77 2.80
C GLU A 135 11.80 13.44 4.26
N GLU A 136 13.07 13.54 4.64
CA GLU A 136 13.51 13.35 6.02
C GLU A 136 13.28 14.61 6.84
N LYS A 137 12.54 14.47 7.95
CA LYS A 137 12.24 15.58 8.86
C LYS A 137 12.56 15.15 10.29
N HIS A 138 13.08 16.07 11.10
CA HIS A 138 13.24 15.92 12.57
C HIS A 138 13.98 14.64 13.01
N ALA A 139 15.03 14.22 12.29
CA ALA A 139 15.80 13.01 12.60
C ALA A 139 14.95 11.72 12.69
N TRP A 140 13.80 11.68 12.02
CA TRP A 140 12.86 10.55 12.02
C TRP A 140 13.52 9.20 11.70
N CYS A 141 14.49 9.18 10.78
CA CYS A 141 15.19 7.93 10.47
C CYS A 141 16.04 7.38 11.61
N GLU A 142 16.60 8.22 12.47
CA GLU A 142 17.30 7.76 13.65
C GLU A 142 16.33 7.13 14.65
N GLU A 143 15.10 7.65 14.78
CA GLU A 143 14.04 7.02 15.58
C GLU A 143 13.62 5.65 15.01
N ILE A 144 13.47 5.54 13.69
CA ILE A 144 13.20 4.27 13.00
C ILE A 144 14.30 3.25 13.31
N LYS A 145 15.57 3.65 13.24
CA LYS A 145 16.73 2.79 13.55
C LYS A 145 16.80 2.39 15.03
N HIS A 146 16.61 3.34 15.95
CA HIS A 146 16.50 3.03 17.39
C HIS A 146 15.36 2.04 17.67
N GLY A 147 14.33 2.10 16.84
CA GLY A 147 13.21 1.19 16.82
C GLY A 147 13.46 -0.22 16.30
N GLY A 148 14.71 -0.58 15.95
CA GLY A 148 15.07 -1.89 15.40
C GLY A 148 14.76 -2.06 13.90
N MET A 149 14.47 -0.98 13.16
CA MET A 149 14.04 -1.03 11.76
C MET A 149 15.05 -0.34 10.84
N ALA A 150 15.03 -0.63 9.54
CA ALA A 150 15.86 0.12 8.59
C ALA A 150 15.11 1.33 8.03
N CYS A 151 15.81 2.46 7.91
CA CYS A 151 15.35 3.65 7.18
C CYS A 151 16.14 3.79 5.87
N ARG A 152 15.55 3.41 4.74
CA ARG A 152 16.19 3.40 3.41
C ARG A 152 15.76 4.61 2.58
N ARG A 153 16.60 5.03 1.63
CA ARG A 153 16.26 6.04 0.62
C ARG A 153 16.21 5.38 -0.74
N LEU A 154 15.16 5.66 -1.50
CA LEU A 154 15.02 5.13 -2.86
C LEU A 154 16.08 5.72 -3.79
N SER A 155 16.50 6.98 -3.57
CA SER A 155 17.58 7.65 -4.29
C SER A 155 18.94 6.97 -4.18
N ASP A 156 19.17 6.12 -3.16
CA ASP A 156 20.39 5.31 -3.05
C ASP A 156 20.39 4.11 -4.05
N TYR A 157 19.24 3.75 -4.62
CA TYR A 157 19.04 2.57 -5.47
C TYR A 157 18.76 2.94 -6.93
N MET A 158 18.10 4.07 -7.15
CA MET A 158 17.75 4.56 -8.48
C MET A 158 17.66 6.08 -8.51
N ASP A 159 17.79 6.66 -9.70
CA ASP A 159 17.54 8.09 -9.89
C ASP A 159 16.02 8.36 -9.82
N THR A 160 15.63 9.07 -8.78
CA THR A 160 14.23 9.40 -8.47
C THR A 160 13.70 10.56 -9.30
N ASP A 161 14.57 11.40 -9.86
CA ASP A 161 14.13 12.55 -10.67
C ASP A 161 13.73 12.10 -12.09
N LEU A 162 14.27 10.96 -12.56
CA LEU A 162 13.92 10.36 -13.87
C LEU A 162 12.47 9.85 -13.97
N LEU A 163 11.85 9.53 -12.85
CA LEU A 163 10.48 9.03 -12.81
C LEU A 163 9.44 10.16 -12.86
N ALA A 164 9.85 11.43 -12.91
CA ALA A 164 8.97 12.59 -12.78
C ALA A 164 7.94 12.43 -11.63
N ILE A 165 8.41 11.84 -10.52
CA ILE A 165 7.59 11.37 -9.40
C ILE A 165 6.82 12.55 -8.83
N ALA A 166 5.57 12.69 -9.23
CA ALA A 166 4.72 13.82 -8.83
C ALA A 166 3.87 13.47 -7.62
N ASP A 167 3.31 12.25 -7.59
CA ASP A 167 2.32 11.80 -6.60
C ASP A 167 2.86 10.72 -5.65
N GLY A 168 4.00 10.10 -5.99
CA GLY A 168 4.73 9.17 -5.12
C GLY A 168 4.19 7.75 -5.04
N LYS A 169 2.97 7.50 -5.52
CA LYS A 169 2.32 6.18 -5.54
C LYS A 169 3.11 5.16 -6.36
N GLU A 170 3.67 5.61 -7.48
CA GLU A 170 4.56 4.85 -8.36
C GLU A 170 5.80 4.31 -7.65
N MET A 171 6.24 4.92 -6.54
CA MET A 171 7.43 4.48 -5.81
C MET A 171 7.21 3.14 -5.09
N LYS A 172 5.96 2.78 -4.78
CA LYS A 172 5.61 1.56 -4.04
C LYS A 172 6.20 0.31 -4.68
N VAL A 173 6.06 0.17 -5.99
CA VAL A 173 6.58 -1.01 -6.68
C VAL A 173 8.11 -1.07 -6.62
N PHE A 174 8.81 0.08 -6.63
CA PHE A 174 10.26 0.14 -6.54
C PHE A 174 10.76 -0.18 -5.12
N THR A 175 10.06 0.24 -4.08
CA THR A 175 10.42 -0.17 -2.70
C THR A 175 10.21 -1.67 -2.51
N MET A 176 9.13 -2.23 -3.08
CA MET A 176 8.96 -3.68 -3.13
C MET A 176 10.10 -4.33 -3.91
N LEU A 177 10.46 -3.82 -5.10
CA LEU A 177 11.50 -4.39 -5.96
C LEU A 177 12.89 -4.40 -5.29
N PHE A 178 13.29 -3.28 -4.68
CA PHE A 178 14.61 -3.08 -4.07
C PHE A 178 14.70 -3.45 -2.58
N SER A 179 13.61 -3.82 -1.93
CA SER A 179 13.68 -4.39 -0.57
C SER A 179 14.53 -5.64 -0.52
N SER A 180 15.21 -5.87 0.61
CA SER A 180 16.12 -7.04 0.75
C SER A 180 15.38 -8.38 0.84
N PHE A 181 14.06 -8.37 1.03
CA PHE A 181 13.26 -9.56 1.29
C PHE A 181 12.90 -10.35 0.03
N GLU A 182 12.90 -11.68 0.12
CA GLU A 182 12.33 -12.56 -0.92
C GLU A 182 10.80 -12.56 -0.84
N GLU A 183 10.25 -12.53 0.37
CA GLU A 183 8.82 -12.51 0.66
C GLU A 183 8.46 -11.21 1.38
N VAL A 184 7.63 -10.38 0.74
CA VAL A 184 7.33 -9.02 1.18
C VAL A 184 5.89 -8.93 1.67
N ILE A 185 5.67 -8.29 2.81
CA ILE A 185 4.38 -7.65 3.13
C ILE A 185 4.59 -6.15 2.92
N PHE A 186 4.01 -5.59 1.88
CA PHE A 186 3.95 -4.14 1.72
C PHE A 186 2.80 -3.59 2.57
N ILE A 187 3.02 -2.48 3.26
CA ILE A 187 1.99 -1.77 4.06
C ILE A 187 2.17 -0.26 3.83
N ASP A 188 1.11 0.43 3.40
CA ASP A 188 1.11 1.90 3.29
C ASP A 188 1.27 2.56 4.67
N ALA A 189 1.83 3.77 4.70
CA ALA A 189 2.12 4.49 5.95
C ALA A 189 0.89 4.73 6.83
N ASP A 190 -0.30 4.78 6.24
CA ASP A 190 -1.59 5.04 6.89
C ASP A 190 -2.45 3.78 7.02
N ASN A 191 -1.80 2.62 6.98
CA ASN A 191 -2.42 1.32 7.15
C ASN A 191 -1.85 0.58 8.37
N MET A 192 -2.72 0.28 9.34
CA MET A 192 -2.33 -0.34 10.60
C MET A 192 -2.65 -1.83 10.61
N ALA A 193 -1.65 -2.66 10.91
CA ALA A 193 -1.85 -4.10 11.12
C ALA A 193 -2.40 -4.37 12.53
N LEU A 194 -3.68 -4.71 12.62
CA LEU A 194 -4.39 -5.02 13.87
C LEU A 194 -4.04 -6.41 14.42
N GLN A 195 -3.41 -7.26 13.62
CA GLN A 195 -2.98 -8.60 13.97
C GLN A 195 -1.52 -8.82 13.53
N THR A 196 -0.87 -9.83 14.11
CA THR A 196 0.52 -10.21 13.81
C THR A 196 0.70 -10.56 12.32
N PRO A 197 1.46 -9.78 11.52
CA PRO A 197 1.54 -9.96 10.06
C PRO A 197 2.13 -11.30 9.60
N GLU A 198 2.90 -11.98 10.43
CA GLU A 198 3.42 -13.33 10.18
C GLU A 198 2.30 -14.31 9.81
N LEU A 199 1.11 -14.15 10.38
CA LEU A 199 -0.08 -14.97 10.09
C LEU A 199 -0.45 -14.96 8.60
N LEU A 200 -0.14 -13.88 7.87
CA LEU A 200 -0.42 -13.79 6.43
C LEU A 200 0.42 -14.78 5.63
N PHE A 201 1.71 -14.93 5.97
CA PHE A 201 2.58 -15.93 5.35
C PHE A 201 2.18 -17.37 5.69
N GLU A 202 1.52 -17.56 6.83
CA GLU A 202 1.07 -18.88 7.27
C GLU A 202 -0.30 -19.27 6.72
N SER A 203 -1.03 -18.34 6.10
CA SER A 203 -2.32 -18.61 5.47
C SER A 203 -2.20 -19.58 4.28
N GLU A 204 -3.18 -20.47 4.13
CA GLU A 204 -3.26 -21.38 2.99
C GLU A 204 -3.38 -20.64 1.65
N ALA A 205 -4.08 -19.49 1.66
CA ALA A 205 -4.17 -18.58 0.52
C ALA A 205 -2.77 -18.14 0.05
N TYR A 206 -1.92 -17.66 0.95
CA TYR A 206 -0.56 -17.28 0.57
C TYR A 206 0.32 -18.48 0.22
N LYS A 207 0.30 -19.56 1.01
CA LYS A 207 1.13 -20.76 0.75
C LYS A 207 0.86 -21.35 -0.63
N SER A 208 -0.40 -21.43 -1.03
CA SER A 208 -0.81 -22.00 -2.32
C SER A 208 -0.33 -21.16 -3.51
N THR A 209 -0.48 -19.83 -3.46
CA THR A 209 -0.25 -18.98 -4.63
C THR A 209 1.02 -18.14 -4.56
N GLY A 210 1.47 -17.74 -3.37
CA GLY A 210 2.61 -16.83 -3.15
C GLY A 210 2.26 -15.35 -3.29
N VAL A 211 1.00 -15.01 -3.51
CA VAL A 211 0.50 -13.62 -3.52
C VAL A 211 -0.84 -13.56 -2.80
N LEU A 212 -0.98 -12.60 -1.89
CA LEU A 212 -2.25 -12.31 -1.22
C LEU A 212 -2.61 -10.83 -1.42
N LEU A 213 -3.78 -10.59 -1.99
CA LEU A 213 -4.34 -9.26 -2.26
C LEU A 213 -5.68 -9.07 -1.54
N TRP A 214 -6.12 -7.81 -1.44
CA TRP A 214 -7.40 -7.42 -0.85
C TRP A 214 -8.25 -6.66 -1.86
N ASN A 215 -9.56 -6.91 -1.79
CA ASN A 215 -10.55 -6.12 -2.51
C ASN A 215 -10.60 -4.68 -1.95
N ASP A 216 -10.73 -3.73 -2.87
CA ASP A 216 -11.20 -2.37 -2.64
C ASP A 216 -12.73 -2.32 -2.84
N TYR A 217 -13.34 -1.16 -2.68
CA TYR A 217 -14.80 -0.97 -2.73
C TYR A 217 -15.40 -0.95 -4.12
N TRP A 218 -14.60 -0.65 -5.13
CA TRP A 218 -15.10 -0.26 -6.44
C TRP A 218 -15.20 -1.50 -7.32
N PRO A 219 -16.29 -1.69 -8.10
CA PRO A 219 -16.25 -2.65 -9.18
C PRO A 219 -15.23 -2.19 -10.24
N TYR A 220 -14.60 -3.13 -10.94
CA TYR A 220 -13.93 -2.75 -12.17
C TYR A 220 -14.96 -2.26 -13.19
N ASP A 221 -14.67 -1.16 -13.86
CA ASP A 221 -15.38 -0.76 -15.06
C ASP A 221 -14.57 -1.19 -16.29
N SER A 222 -15.22 -1.86 -17.24
CA SER A 222 -14.60 -2.28 -18.50
C SER A 222 -14.29 -1.07 -19.38
N VAL A 223 -13.20 -0.38 -19.06
CA VAL A 223 -12.78 0.84 -19.74
C VAL A 223 -11.73 0.49 -20.80
N ASP A 224 -12.16 0.62 -22.04
CA ASP A 224 -11.31 0.67 -23.24
C ASP A 224 -10.43 -0.57 -23.51
N TRP A 225 -9.47 -0.45 -24.43
CA TRP A 225 -8.57 -1.48 -24.99
C TRP A 225 -7.78 -2.37 -24.01
N LEU A 226 -8.00 -2.33 -22.70
CA LEU A 226 -7.16 -3.02 -21.71
C LEU A 226 -7.04 -4.52 -22.01
N ASP A 227 -8.16 -5.23 -22.19
CA ASP A 227 -8.15 -6.66 -22.52
C ASP A 227 -7.37 -6.97 -23.80
N TYR A 228 -7.52 -6.11 -24.82
CA TYR A 228 -6.80 -6.22 -26.08
C TYR A 228 -5.29 -5.98 -25.89
N ILE A 229 -4.92 -4.96 -25.12
CA ILE A 229 -3.53 -4.59 -24.82
C ILE A 229 -2.83 -5.70 -24.05
N VAL A 230 -3.46 -6.24 -23.02
CA VAL A 230 -2.87 -7.31 -22.20
C VAL A 230 -3.14 -8.72 -22.73
N SER A 231 -3.77 -8.83 -23.90
CA SER A 231 -4.08 -10.10 -24.59
C SER A 231 -4.90 -11.08 -23.73
N ILE A 232 -5.82 -10.56 -22.92
CA ILE A 232 -6.76 -11.35 -22.12
C ILE A 232 -8.10 -11.44 -22.87
N SER A 233 -8.73 -12.62 -22.87
CA SER A 233 -10.01 -12.82 -23.56
C SER A 233 -10.89 -13.89 -22.88
N GLY A 234 -12.17 -13.94 -23.28
CA GLY A 234 -13.13 -14.93 -22.80
C GLY A 234 -13.33 -14.92 -21.29
N ASN A 235 -13.29 -16.10 -20.66
CA ASN A 235 -13.52 -16.26 -19.23
C ASN A 235 -12.50 -15.50 -18.36
N ALA A 236 -11.25 -15.35 -18.83
CA ALA A 236 -10.22 -14.63 -18.08
C ALA A 236 -10.49 -13.12 -18.05
N SER A 237 -11.02 -12.57 -19.15
CA SER A 237 -11.51 -11.18 -19.22
C SER A 237 -12.73 -11.00 -18.31
N GLN A 238 -13.71 -11.89 -18.38
CA GLN A 238 -14.88 -11.83 -17.48
C GLN A 238 -14.50 -11.90 -15.99
N ALA A 239 -13.50 -12.71 -15.64
CA ALA A 239 -13.00 -12.79 -14.28
C ALA A 239 -12.29 -11.51 -13.80
N LEU A 240 -11.69 -10.73 -14.70
CA LEU A 240 -11.16 -9.40 -14.40
C LEU A 240 -12.30 -8.44 -14.06
N TRP A 241 -13.32 -8.36 -14.93
CA TRP A 241 -14.38 -7.35 -14.84
C TRP A 241 -15.49 -7.67 -13.82
N ASN A 242 -15.70 -8.94 -13.46
CA ASN A 242 -16.70 -9.35 -12.46
C ASN A 242 -16.20 -9.25 -11.01
N GLN A 243 -15.02 -8.67 -10.79
CA GLN A 243 -14.45 -8.48 -9.46
C GLN A 243 -14.49 -7.02 -9.05
N THR A 244 -14.35 -6.78 -7.75
CA THR A 244 -13.97 -5.47 -7.25
C THR A 244 -12.50 -5.20 -7.60
N THR A 245 -12.15 -3.93 -7.74
CA THR A 245 -10.78 -3.44 -7.82
C THR A 245 -10.02 -3.84 -6.56
N TYR A 246 -8.70 -3.68 -6.60
CA TYR A 246 -7.84 -4.11 -5.50
C TYR A 246 -7.29 -2.92 -4.72
N GLU A 247 -7.03 -3.14 -3.44
CA GLU A 247 -6.34 -2.17 -2.59
C GLU A 247 -4.85 -2.52 -2.54
N SER A 248 -3.99 -1.56 -2.89
CA SER A 248 -2.52 -1.70 -2.78
C SER A 248 -1.98 -1.18 -1.46
N GLY A 249 -2.83 -0.70 -0.55
CA GLY A 249 -2.48 -0.35 0.83
C GLY A 249 -1.81 -1.48 1.61
N GLN A 250 -2.04 -2.72 1.20
CA GLN A 250 -1.30 -3.88 1.67
C GLN A 250 -1.27 -4.98 0.61
N ILE A 251 -0.09 -5.56 0.42
CA ILE A 251 0.17 -6.61 -0.58
C ILE A 251 1.12 -7.62 0.04
N VAL A 252 0.82 -8.92 -0.03
CA VAL A 252 1.80 -9.97 0.29
C VAL A 252 2.32 -10.57 -1.00
N TRP A 253 3.63 -10.60 -1.18
CA TRP A 253 4.26 -10.97 -2.45
C TRP A 253 5.50 -11.84 -2.27
N ASN A 254 5.54 -12.98 -2.96
CA ASN A 254 6.76 -13.80 -3.08
C ASN A 254 7.50 -13.42 -4.38
N LYS A 255 8.62 -12.68 -4.25
CA LYS A 255 9.42 -12.23 -5.40
C LYS A 255 9.96 -13.40 -6.20
N ARG A 256 10.39 -14.48 -5.56
CA ARG A 256 10.98 -15.63 -6.27
C ARG A 256 9.97 -16.34 -7.15
N ARG A 257 8.71 -16.46 -6.71
CA ARG A 257 7.62 -17.10 -7.46
C ARG A 257 7.03 -16.21 -8.55
N HIS A 258 6.99 -14.89 -8.31
CA HIS A 258 6.28 -13.91 -9.14
C HIS A 258 7.16 -12.72 -9.51
N TRP A 259 8.43 -12.99 -9.84
CA TRP A 259 9.40 -11.96 -10.22
C TRP A 259 8.97 -11.26 -11.51
N ASP A 260 8.60 -12.05 -12.51
CA ASP A 260 8.11 -11.59 -13.80
C ASP A 260 6.87 -10.70 -13.69
N ALA A 261 5.90 -11.08 -12.85
CA ALA A 261 4.74 -10.25 -12.55
C ALA A 261 5.11 -8.96 -11.79
N LEU A 262 6.10 -8.99 -10.90
CA LEU A 262 6.57 -7.77 -10.22
C LEU A 262 7.27 -6.82 -11.19
N LEU A 263 8.04 -7.35 -12.14
CA LEU A 263 8.64 -6.55 -13.22
C LEU A 263 7.58 -5.95 -14.15
N LEU A 264 6.53 -6.69 -14.46
CA LEU A 264 5.43 -6.19 -15.27
C LEU A 264 4.58 -5.14 -14.53
N ALA A 265 4.34 -5.32 -13.23
CA ALA A 265 3.75 -4.28 -12.38
C ALA A 265 4.66 -3.04 -12.36
N THR A 266 5.99 -3.21 -12.34
CA THR A 266 6.95 -2.10 -12.44
C THR A 266 6.78 -1.36 -13.76
N TYR A 267 6.62 -2.06 -14.88
CA TYR A 267 6.35 -1.47 -16.19
C TYR A 267 5.06 -0.64 -16.21
N TYR A 268 3.98 -1.15 -15.64
CA TYR A 268 2.73 -0.39 -15.56
C TYR A 268 2.84 0.86 -14.69
N ASN A 269 3.57 0.82 -13.58
CA ASN A 269 3.77 1.99 -12.72
C ASN A 269 4.76 3.00 -13.32
N TYR A 270 5.80 2.52 -14.01
CA TYR A 270 6.77 3.37 -14.72
C TYR A 270 6.07 4.20 -15.82
N HIS A 271 5.13 3.58 -16.55
CA HIS A 271 4.30 4.26 -17.56
C HIS A 271 2.90 4.60 -17.02
N GLY A 272 2.77 4.71 -15.69
CA GLY A 272 1.51 4.84 -14.98
C GLY A 272 0.86 6.21 -15.18
N PRO A 273 1.52 7.30 -14.73
CA PRO A 273 0.96 8.65 -14.76
C PRO A 273 0.48 9.10 -16.14
N ASP A 274 1.21 8.72 -17.19
CA ASP A 274 0.94 9.15 -18.56
C ASP A 274 0.06 8.19 -19.36
N LEU A 275 -0.22 6.97 -18.86
CA LEU A 275 -0.98 5.98 -19.63
C LEU A 275 -1.77 5.01 -18.74
N TYR A 276 -1.09 4.11 -18.03
CA TYR A 276 -1.73 2.95 -17.41
C TYR A 276 -2.72 3.31 -16.31
N TYR A 277 -2.45 4.36 -15.51
CA TYR A 277 -3.38 4.76 -14.45
C TYR A 277 -4.70 5.28 -15.04
N THR A 278 -4.65 5.96 -16.18
CA THR A 278 -5.84 6.45 -16.88
C THR A 278 -6.58 5.32 -17.60
N LEU A 279 -5.86 4.36 -18.19
CA LEU A 279 -6.47 3.16 -18.77
C LEU A 279 -7.17 2.28 -17.72
N LEU A 280 -6.59 2.17 -16.53
CA LEU A 280 -7.11 1.29 -15.47
C LEU A 280 -8.37 1.84 -14.80
N ASN A 281 -8.46 3.15 -14.56
CA ASN A 281 -9.51 3.70 -13.69
C ASN A 281 -9.93 5.15 -14.04
N PHE A 282 -9.57 5.67 -15.22
CA PHE A 282 -9.97 6.99 -15.78
C PHE A 282 -10.18 8.14 -14.76
N GLY A 283 -9.22 8.34 -13.84
CA GLY A 283 -9.23 9.42 -12.83
C GLY A 283 -10.23 9.29 -11.69
N TYR A 284 -10.87 8.14 -11.54
CA TYR A 284 -11.76 7.84 -10.43
C TYR A 284 -10.98 7.60 -9.12
N ALA A 285 -11.70 7.47 -8.00
CA ALA A 285 -11.13 7.11 -6.70
C ALA A 285 -10.33 5.80 -6.82
N GLY A 286 -9.01 5.90 -6.75
CA GLY A 286 -8.10 4.79 -7.02
C GLY A 286 -7.19 4.96 -8.24
N TRP A 287 -7.26 6.09 -8.98
CA TRP A 287 -6.26 6.42 -10.01
C TRP A 287 -4.84 6.36 -9.43
N GLY A 288 -4.05 5.41 -9.92
CA GLY A 288 -2.74 5.08 -9.39
C GLY A 288 -2.36 3.62 -9.57
N ASP A 289 -1.51 3.16 -8.66
CA ASP A 289 -0.78 1.89 -8.66
C ASP A 289 -1.66 0.66 -8.34
N LYS A 290 -2.81 0.86 -7.69
CA LYS A 290 -3.65 -0.19 -7.11
C LYS A 290 -3.85 -1.42 -7.98
N ASP A 291 -4.41 -1.23 -9.17
CA ASP A 291 -4.78 -2.31 -10.07
C ASP A 291 -3.64 -2.79 -10.99
N THR A 292 -2.46 -2.18 -10.89
CA THR A 292 -1.29 -2.58 -11.69
C THR A 292 -0.77 -3.97 -11.30
N PHE A 293 -0.80 -4.30 -10.00
CA PHE A 293 -0.35 -5.58 -9.47
C PHE A 293 -1.21 -6.76 -9.93
N PRO A 294 -2.55 -6.75 -9.71
CA PRO A 294 -3.40 -7.84 -10.19
C PRO A 294 -3.45 -7.89 -11.73
N LEU A 295 -3.37 -6.75 -12.43
CA LEU A 295 -3.25 -6.76 -13.90
C LEU A 295 -2.00 -7.52 -14.36
N ALA A 296 -0.86 -7.33 -13.70
CA ALA A 296 0.38 -8.01 -14.06
C ALA A 296 0.29 -9.53 -13.86
N LEU A 297 -0.32 -9.96 -12.76
CA LEU A 297 -0.57 -11.38 -12.49
C LEU A 297 -1.48 -11.98 -13.54
N ARG A 298 -2.58 -11.31 -13.89
CA ARG A 298 -3.53 -11.78 -14.90
C ARG A 298 -2.93 -11.84 -16.30
N ALA A 299 -2.21 -10.80 -16.72
CA ALA A 299 -1.55 -10.75 -18.03
C ALA A 299 -0.53 -11.89 -18.23
N LEU A 300 0.11 -12.35 -17.15
CA LEU A 300 1.05 -13.47 -17.17
C LEU A 300 0.44 -14.81 -16.73
N ASN A 301 -0.89 -14.87 -16.58
CA ASN A 301 -1.63 -16.04 -16.11
C ASN A 301 -1.04 -16.66 -14.82
N LYS A 302 -0.70 -15.81 -13.85
CA LYS A 302 -0.11 -16.20 -12.57
C LYS A 302 -1.18 -16.49 -11.53
N PRO A 303 -1.02 -17.54 -10.70
CA PRO A 303 -1.91 -17.79 -9.59
C PRO A 303 -1.70 -16.75 -8.49
N PHE A 304 -2.79 -16.22 -7.94
CA PHE A 304 -2.80 -15.35 -6.78
C PHE A 304 -4.07 -15.57 -5.97
N SER A 305 -4.04 -15.22 -4.68
CA SER A 305 -5.19 -15.29 -3.81
C SER A 305 -5.69 -13.91 -3.44
N THR A 306 -7.00 -13.81 -3.26
CA THR A 306 -7.67 -12.60 -2.79
C THR A 306 -8.41 -12.94 -1.50
N VAL A 307 -8.32 -12.07 -0.49
CA VAL A 307 -9.17 -12.19 0.70
C VAL A 307 -10.63 -11.98 0.28
N GLN A 308 -11.45 -13.02 0.47
CA GLN A 308 -12.82 -13.06 -0.05
C GLN A 308 -13.78 -12.12 0.69
N ALA A 309 -13.54 -11.91 1.99
CA ALA A 309 -14.36 -11.00 2.78
C ALA A 309 -14.14 -9.54 2.34
N GLN A 310 -15.24 -8.91 1.93
CA GLN A 310 -15.27 -7.51 1.51
C GLN A 310 -14.84 -6.56 2.66
N PRO A 311 -14.25 -5.39 2.35
CA PRO A 311 -13.91 -4.40 3.36
C PRO A 311 -15.15 -3.90 4.12
N ARG A 312 -14.94 -3.34 5.31
CA ARG A 312 -15.99 -2.67 6.12
C ARG A 312 -15.65 -1.21 6.31
N ASP A 313 -16.68 -0.38 6.31
CA ASP A 313 -16.53 1.06 6.44
C ASP A 313 -16.20 1.45 7.88
N VAL A 314 -15.18 2.29 8.03
CA VAL A 314 -14.88 2.96 9.30
C VAL A 314 -15.50 4.35 9.28
N TRP A 315 -16.32 4.66 10.27
CA TRP A 315 -17.09 5.91 10.38
C TRP A 315 -16.68 6.67 11.63
N VAL A 316 -16.69 8.00 11.53
CA VAL A 316 -16.66 8.85 12.73
C VAL A 316 -18.05 8.78 13.40
N SER A 317 -18.10 8.37 14.66
CA SER A 317 -19.35 8.23 15.42
C SER A 317 -20.17 9.54 15.36
N GLY A 318 -21.42 9.47 14.89
CA GLY A 318 -22.35 10.61 14.84
C GLY A 318 -22.74 11.07 13.43
N GLN A 319 -22.13 10.53 12.36
CA GLN A 319 -22.56 10.73 10.97
C GLN A 319 -22.55 9.41 10.18
N VAL A 320 -23.35 8.45 10.64
CA VAL A 320 -23.59 7.19 9.93
C VAL A 320 -24.14 7.50 8.53
N GLY A 321 -23.41 7.11 7.48
CA GLY A 321 -23.88 7.17 6.09
C GLY A 321 -23.49 8.40 5.26
N VAL A 322 -22.68 9.34 5.77
CA VAL A 322 -22.31 10.55 4.99
C VAL A 322 -20.84 10.57 4.56
N ARG A 323 -19.87 10.13 5.39
CA ARG A 323 -18.43 10.06 5.00
C ARG A 323 -17.66 8.90 5.62
N ARG A 324 -17.12 8.03 4.76
CA ARG A 324 -16.18 6.96 5.12
C ARG A 324 -14.84 7.56 5.55
N ALA A 325 -14.36 7.24 6.75
CA ALA A 325 -13.06 7.71 7.25
C ALA A 325 -11.91 6.79 6.80
N GLY A 326 -12.16 5.50 6.80
CA GLY A 326 -11.21 4.46 6.37
C GLY A 326 -11.92 3.15 6.09
N MET A 327 -11.13 2.08 6.01
CA MET A 327 -11.61 0.71 5.78
C MET A 327 -11.00 -0.26 6.79
N LEU A 328 -11.82 -1.21 7.24
CA LEU A 328 -11.33 -2.44 7.84
C LEU A 328 -11.19 -3.49 6.74
N GLN A 329 -10.01 -4.06 6.65
CA GLN A 329 -9.71 -5.14 5.73
C GLN A 329 -9.49 -6.43 6.50
N MET A 330 -10.22 -7.46 6.08
CA MET A 330 -10.33 -8.71 6.82
C MET A 330 -9.10 -9.60 6.63
N GLY A 331 -8.89 -10.53 7.55
CA GLY A 331 -7.83 -11.53 7.46
C GLY A 331 -8.18 -12.68 6.51
N PRO A 332 -7.16 -13.39 5.96
CA PRO A 332 -7.39 -14.59 5.16
C PRO A 332 -8.15 -15.66 5.98
N GLY A 333 -9.06 -16.40 5.34
CA GLY A 333 -9.94 -17.37 6.00
C GLY A 333 -11.22 -16.77 6.61
N SER A 334 -11.40 -15.44 6.53
CA SER A 334 -12.68 -14.77 6.79
C SER A 334 -13.64 -14.98 5.61
N GLY A 335 -14.90 -15.34 5.89
CA GLY A 335 -15.94 -15.50 4.84
C GLY A 335 -16.34 -16.95 4.51
N ASP A 336 -15.57 -17.95 4.95
CA ASP A 336 -15.87 -19.38 4.75
C ASP A 336 -16.71 -19.97 5.90
N GLY A 337 -17.79 -19.27 6.29
CA GLY A 337 -18.61 -19.63 7.46
C GLY A 337 -17.97 -19.32 8.82
N LYS A 338 -16.80 -18.67 8.83
CA LYS A 338 -16.14 -18.15 10.04
C LYS A 338 -16.42 -16.64 10.19
N PRO A 339 -16.49 -16.12 11.45
CA PRO A 339 -16.57 -14.69 11.70
C PRO A 339 -15.44 -13.96 10.99
N ALA A 340 -15.75 -12.87 10.31
CA ALA A 340 -14.74 -12.04 9.67
C ALA A 340 -13.99 -11.25 10.75
N THR A 341 -12.66 -11.32 10.74
CA THR A 341 -11.82 -10.57 11.68
C THR A 341 -10.94 -9.60 10.90
N ALA A 342 -10.95 -8.34 11.29
CA ALA A 342 -10.15 -7.28 10.71
C ALA A 342 -8.66 -7.57 10.96
N PHE A 343 -7.89 -7.52 9.88
CA PHE A 343 -6.43 -7.62 9.91
C PHE A 343 -5.79 -6.23 9.76
N PHE A 344 -6.41 -5.38 8.96
CA PHE A 344 -5.90 -4.05 8.65
C PHE A 344 -6.95 -2.98 8.92
N LEU A 345 -6.51 -1.84 9.42
CA LEU A 345 -7.27 -0.60 9.52
C LEU A 345 -6.55 0.45 8.66
N HIS A 346 -7.10 0.70 7.47
CA HIS A 346 -6.48 1.55 6.47
C HIS A 346 -7.23 2.89 6.36
N ALA A 347 -6.53 3.98 6.63
CA ALA A 347 -7.07 5.34 6.59
C ALA A 347 -7.12 5.85 5.14
N THR A 348 -8.19 5.58 4.41
CA THR A 348 -8.25 5.84 2.95
C THR A 348 -8.72 7.24 2.57
N THR A 349 -9.80 7.72 3.18
CA THR A 349 -10.41 9.02 2.85
C THR A 349 -9.89 10.16 3.72
N ILE A 350 -9.74 9.89 5.01
CA ILE A 350 -9.23 10.85 6.00
C ILE A 350 -7.91 10.28 6.51
N LYS A 351 -6.83 11.02 6.31
CA LYS A 351 -5.51 10.63 6.81
C LYS A 351 -5.38 11.10 8.26
N TRP A 352 -5.49 10.16 9.20
CA TRP A 352 -5.47 10.40 10.64
C TRP A 352 -4.07 10.66 11.16
N SER A 353 -3.82 11.82 11.73
CA SER A 353 -2.57 12.16 12.41
C SER A 353 -2.40 11.41 13.73
N HIS A 354 -1.19 11.45 14.28
CA HIS A 354 -0.87 10.95 15.62
C HIS A 354 -1.80 11.54 16.71
N ARG A 355 -2.31 12.76 16.50
CA ARG A 355 -3.23 13.43 17.42
C ARG A 355 -4.61 12.79 17.44
N ASP A 356 -5.07 12.30 16.29
CA ASP A 356 -6.38 11.67 16.14
C ASP A 356 -6.45 10.31 16.87
N PHE A 357 -5.31 9.66 17.10
CA PHE A 357 -5.22 8.38 17.82
C PHE A 357 -4.87 8.50 19.30
N VAL A 358 -4.01 9.45 19.67
CA VAL A 358 -3.33 9.40 20.97
C VAL A 358 -3.87 10.45 21.96
N CYS A 359 -4.56 11.50 21.51
CA CYS A 359 -4.84 12.63 22.41
C CYS A 359 -6.29 12.78 22.87
N ASP A 360 -6.57 12.24 24.06
CA ASP A 360 -7.71 12.61 24.91
C ASP A 360 -7.35 13.89 25.69
N GLY A 361 -7.41 15.06 25.03
CA GLY A 361 -7.28 16.38 25.70
C GLY A 361 -6.04 17.24 25.43
N CYS A 362 -5.38 17.16 24.28
CA CYS A 362 -4.27 18.07 23.94
C CYS A 362 -4.75 19.53 23.78
N LEU A 363 -3.98 20.49 24.33
CA LEU A 363 -4.16 21.93 24.11
C LEU A 363 -4.03 22.29 22.61
N PRO A 364 -4.74 23.32 22.12
CA PRO A 364 -4.59 23.81 20.75
C PRO A 364 -3.16 24.32 20.53
N ILE A 365 -2.49 23.85 19.48
CA ILE A 365 -1.17 24.39 19.15
C ILE A 365 -1.33 25.75 18.46
N TRP A 366 -0.61 26.71 19.03
CA TRP A 366 -0.30 28.04 18.52
C TRP A 366 -0.11 28.03 17.00
N HIS A 367 -0.84 28.92 16.33
CA HIS A 367 -0.63 29.22 14.92
C HIS A 367 0.85 29.58 14.71
N THR A 368 1.64 28.70 14.09
CA THR A 368 2.91 29.14 13.51
C THR A 368 2.55 29.96 12.28
N GLU A 369 2.73 31.28 12.35
CA GLU A 369 2.43 32.27 11.30
C GLU A 369 3.25 32.11 10.00
N ALA A 370 4.06 31.07 9.87
CA ALA A 370 4.88 30.83 8.68
C ALA A 370 4.19 29.87 7.71
N LEU A 371 3.98 30.31 6.46
CA LEU A 371 3.51 29.49 5.32
C LEU A 371 4.39 28.25 5.04
N ASN A 372 5.59 28.19 5.63
CA ASN A 372 6.53 27.08 5.53
C ASN A 372 6.68 26.29 6.86
N GLY A 373 5.77 26.51 7.82
CA GLY A 373 5.74 25.79 9.09
C GLY A 373 5.47 24.30 8.87
N ALA A 374 6.34 23.46 9.42
CA ALA A 374 6.18 22.02 9.38
C ALA A 374 4.88 21.63 10.09
N PHE A 375 4.08 20.80 9.42
CA PHE A 375 2.91 20.11 9.99
C PHE A 375 1.65 20.97 10.13
N ARG A 376 1.02 21.25 8.98
CA ARG A 376 -0.45 21.31 8.91
C ARG A 376 -0.95 20.08 8.14
N SER A 377 -1.68 19.19 8.81
CA SER A 377 -2.50 18.22 8.08
C SER A 377 -3.55 18.99 7.27
N ARG A 378 -3.93 18.52 6.07
CA ARG A 378 -4.97 19.17 5.25
C ARG A 378 -6.32 19.34 5.98
N TRP A 379 -6.52 18.60 7.09
CA TRP A 379 -7.72 18.62 7.92
C TRP A 379 -7.57 19.44 9.22
N GLU A 380 -6.40 20.06 9.43
CA GLU A 380 -6.20 21.12 10.44
C GLU A 380 -6.59 22.52 9.91
N ASP A 381 -7.16 22.57 8.71
CA ASP A 381 -7.88 23.73 8.20
C ASP A 381 -9.14 23.95 9.04
N ALA A 382 -9.25 25.13 9.66
CA ALA A 382 -10.40 25.47 10.50
C ALA A 382 -11.71 25.56 9.69
N ASP A 383 -11.60 25.73 8.38
CA ASP A 383 -12.72 25.79 7.45
C ASP A 383 -13.11 24.40 6.89
N ALA A 384 -12.34 23.35 7.20
CA ALA A 384 -12.68 21.99 6.83
C ALA A 384 -13.80 21.43 7.71
N GLU A 385 -14.83 20.88 7.09
CA GLU A 385 -16.06 20.41 7.73
C GLU A 385 -15.86 19.40 8.88
N LEU A 386 -14.77 18.62 8.84
CA LEU A 386 -14.45 17.60 9.85
C LEU A 386 -13.51 18.12 10.95
N HIS A 387 -12.99 19.34 10.84
CA HIS A 387 -12.03 19.94 11.78
C HIS A 387 -12.55 19.97 13.23
N GLY A 388 -13.83 20.34 13.40
CA GLY A 388 -14.48 20.38 14.71
C GLY A 388 -14.73 18.99 15.31
N GLN A 389 -14.85 17.95 14.49
CA GLN A 389 -15.19 16.59 14.92
C GLN A 389 -13.96 15.79 15.37
N LEU A 390 -12.82 15.99 14.70
CA LEU A 390 -11.55 15.39 15.12
C LEU A 390 -11.06 15.94 16.47
N ARG A 391 -11.51 17.15 16.86
CA ARG A 391 -11.19 17.76 18.17
C ARG A 391 -12.17 17.41 19.30
N SER A 392 -13.26 16.69 19.05
CA SER A 392 -14.36 16.52 20.01
C SER A 392 -14.35 15.18 20.77
N ASN A 393 -13.22 14.49 20.89
CA ASN A 393 -13.11 13.18 21.56
C ASN A 393 -14.08 12.12 21.01
N ILE A 394 -14.52 12.26 19.75
CA ILE A 394 -15.43 11.31 19.11
C ILE A 394 -14.66 10.05 18.73
N ARG A 395 -15.19 8.88 19.10
CA ARG A 395 -14.62 7.59 18.75
C ARG A 395 -14.66 7.39 17.23
N ILE A 396 -13.51 7.03 16.65
CA ILE A 396 -13.32 6.72 15.22
C ILE A 396 -13.88 5.34 14.87
N LEU A 397 -14.05 4.45 15.85
CA LEU A 397 -14.62 3.12 15.67
C LEU A 397 -16.03 3.08 16.28
N ASP A 398 -17.02 2.81 15.43
CA ASP A 398 -18.40 2.54 15.85
C ASP A 398 -18.47 1.21 16.64
N ALA A 399 -19.46 1.07 17.52
CA ALA A 399 -19.73 -0.17 18.25
C ALA A 399 -19.93 -1.35 17.29
N ASP A 400 -20.57 -1.12 16.14
CA ASP A 400 -20.75 -2.13 15.10
C ASP A 400 -19.41 -2.60 14.49
N MET A 401 -18.33 -1.81 14.59
CA MET A 401 -17.02 -2.21 14.10
C MET A 401 -16.25 -3.07 15.08
N LEU A 402 -16.58 -3.00 16.38
CA LEU A 402 -15.92 -3.81 17.42
C LEU A 402 -16.12 -5.31 17.21
N GLN A 403 -17.19 -5.72 16.53
CA GLN A 403 -17.45 -7.13 16.21
C GLN A 403 -16.38 -7.74 15.28
N TYR A 404 -15.69 -6.91 14.50
CA TYR A 404 -14.63 -7.35 13.59
C TYR A 404 -13.24 -7.25 14.22
N MET A 405 -13.10 -6.56 15.35
CA MET A 405 -11.80 -6.37 15.98
C MET A 405 -11.27 -7.69 16.53
N PRO A 406 -9.96 -7.96 16.41
CA PRO A 406 -9.37 -9.11 17.05
C PRO A 406 -9.63 -9.05 18.56
N THR A 407 -10.01 -10.18 19.16
CA THR A 407 -10.16 -10.30 20.60
C THR A 407 -8.81 -10.06 21.26
N ILE A 408 -8.70 -8.98 22.03
CA ILE A 408 -7.53 -8.74 22.87
C ILE A 408 -7.56 -9.78 23.99
N ASP A 409 -6.68 -10.77 23.90
CA ASP A 409 -6.50 -11.73 24.99
C ASP A 409 -5.89 -10.95 26.17
N ALA A 410 -6.70 -10.61 27.18
CA ALA A 410 -6.27 -9.81 28.32
C ALA A 410 -5.11 -10.44 29.11
N ASN A 411 -4.85 -11.74 28.91
CA ASN A 411 -3.73 -12.46 29.51
C ASN A 411 -2.38 -12.22 28.81
N SER A 412 -2.36 -11.65 27.61
CA SER A 412 -1.11 -11.34 26.88
C SER A 412 -0.33 -10.16 27.47
N PHE A 413 -0.97 -9.34 28.33
CA PHE A 413 -0.33 -8.25 29.08
C PHE A 413 0.17 -8.66 30.47
N ILE A 414 -0.07 -9.91 30.90
CA ILE A 414 0.39 -10.39 32.20
C ILE A 414 1.79 -10.99 32.05
N ASN A 415 2.77 -10.15 32.40
CA ASN A 415 4.17 -10.51 32.57
C ASN A 415 4.28 -11.81 33.43
N PRO A 416 4.91 -12.91 32.97
CA PRO A 416 5.08 -14.13 33.78
C PRO A 416 6.14 -13.98 34.89
N GLY A 417 6.41 -12.75 35.34
CA GLY A 417 7.52 -12.38 36.20
C GLY A 417 7.15 -12.05 37.64
N ASN A 418 6.06 -12.59 38.19
CA ASN A 418 5.76 -12.38 39.60
C ASN A 418 5.19 -13.61 40.31
N ASP A 419 5.69 -14.79 39.94
CA ASP A 419 5.52 -15.99 40.76
C ASP A 419 6.85 -16.34 41.43
N SER A 420 7.24 -15.53 42.42
CA SER A 420 8.16 -15.99 43.45
C SER A 420 8.00 -15.23 44.76
N ARG A 421 7.59 -16.01 45.77
CA ARG A 421 7.89 -15.93 47.22
C ARG A 421 6.81 -15.34 48.15
N ALA A 422 6.26 -16.30 48.91
CA ALA A 422 6.00 -16.32 50.36
C ALA A 422 4.86 -15.47 50.92
#